data_AF-A0A962IP08-F1
#
_entry.id   AF-A0A962IP08-F1
#
_cell.length_a   1.000
_cell.length_b   1.000
_cell.length_c   1.000
_cell.angle_alpha   90.00
_cell.angle_beta   90.00
_cell.angle_gamma   90.00
#
_symmetry.space_group_name_H-M   'P 1'
#
loop_
_entity.id
_entity.type
_entity.pdbx_description
1 polymer ?
#
loop_
_entity_poly.entity_id
_entity_poly.type
_entity_poly.pdbx_seq_one_letter_code
_entity_poly.pdbx_strand_id
1 'polypeptide(L)'
;ALADPRTLIITAAREDRSSFGCGPDSDFTYFGRAYFIHALNQVGDLQSAFKLAAEEIAEREAEEERLASEPQIRVGAEISARLEAWQQGFELGPVLEWPLAERP
;
A
#
# COMPACT_ATOMS: atom_id res chain seq x y z
N ALA A 1 0.18 -19.35 -12.43
CA ALA A 1 -0.57 -18.68 -11.35
C ALA A 1 0.07 -17.32 -11.09
N LEU A 2 -0.66 -16.33 -10.57
CA LEU A 2 -0.06 -15.02 -10.25
C LEU A 2 0.93 -15.13 -9.08
N ALA A 3 0.61 -15.97 -8.08
CA ALA A 3 1.49 -16.23 -6.94
C ALA A 3 2.56 -17.27 -7.29
N ASP A 4 3.82 -16.84 -7.26
CA ASP A 4 5.01 -17.68 -7.39
C ASP A 4 6.20 -17.09 -6.59
N PRO A 5 7.32 -17.83 -6.41
CA PRO A 5 8.47 -17.37 -5.63
C PRO A 5 9.10 -16.04 -6.06
N ARG A 6 8.88 -15.58 -7.30
CA ARG A 6 9.42 -14.34 -7.90
C ARG A 6 8.44 -13.18 -7.89
N THR A 7 7.30 -13.32 -7.21
CA THR A 7 6.24 -12.30 -7.20
C THR A 7 5.97 -11.75 -5.81
N LEU A 8 5.76 -10.44 -5.75
CA LEU A 8 5.12 -9.74 -4.63
C LEU A 8 3.71 -9.40 -5.09
N ILE A 9 2.69 -9.83 -4.35
CA ILE A 9 1.30 -9.52 -4.64
C ILE A 9 0.73 -8.80 -3.42
N ILE A 10 0.12 -7.66 -3.66
CA ILE A 10 -0.63 -6.91 -2.65
C ILE A 10 -2.04 -6.70 -3.18
N THR A 11 -3.05 -6.97 -2.36
CA THR A 11 -4.46 -6.73 -2.68
C THR A 11 -5.08 -5.77 -1.68
N ALA A 12 -5.95 -4.89 -2.17
CA ALA A 12 -6.64 -3.90 -1.35
C ALA A 12 -7.70 -4.51 -0.41
N ALA A 13 -8.11 -5.77 -0.65
CA ALA A 13 -9.07 -6.48 0.18
C ALA A 13 -8.84 -7.99 0.14
N ARG A 14 -9.42 -8.71 1.11
CA ARG A 14 -9.60 -10.17 1.12
C ARG A 14 -10.61 -10.58 0.03
N GLU A 15 -10.56 -11.85 -0.36
CA GLU A 15 -11.33 -12.40 -1.48
C GLU A 15 -12.86 -12.22 -1.40
N ASP A 16 -13.42 -12.19 -0.20
CA ASP A 16 -14.85 -12.05 0.10
C ASP A 16 -15.19 -10.71 0.75
N ARG A 17 -14.27 -9.73 0.66
CA ARG A 17 -14.44 -8.37 1.18
C ARG A 17 -14.44 -7.35 0.05
N SER A 18 -15.03 -6.19 0.31
CA SER A 18 -14.94 -5.03 -0.57
C SER A 18 -13.81 -4.10 -0.13
N SER A 19 -13.19 -3.41 -1.09
CA SER A 19 -12.34 -2.25 -0.84
C SER A 19 -13.17 -0.97 -1.02
N PHE A 20 -12.75 0.13 -0.40
CA PHE A 20 -13.50 1.39 -0.37
C PHE A 20 -12.73 2.58 -0.99
N GLY A 21 -13.43 3.70 -1.17
CA GLY A 21 -12.86 4.95 -1.68
C GLY A 21 -13.00 5.20 -3.18
N CYS A 22 -13.85 4.45 -3.90
CA CYS A 22 -14.13 4.68 -5.33
C CYS A 22 -15.31 5.65 -5.55
N GLY A 23 -15.32 6.80 -4.86
CA GLY A 23 -16.36 7.82 -5.01
C GLY A 23 -16.04 8.85 -6.10
N PRO A 24 -17.03 9.58 -6.63
CA PRO A 24 -16.82 10.63 -7.63
C PRO A 24 -15.94 11.78 -7.13
N ASP A 25 -15.89 12.00 -5.82
CA ASP A 25 -15.07 13.04 -5.18
C ASP A 25 -13.74 12.50 -4.63
N SER A 26 -13.39 11.25 -4.94
CA SER A 26 -12.18 10.59 -4.40
C SER A 26 -11.06 10.57 -5.43
N ASP A 27 -9.97 11.29 -5.16
CA ASP A 27 -8.75 11.22 -5.99
C ASP A 27 -8.08 9.83 -5.95
N PHE A 28 -8.28 9.10 -4.86
CA PHE A 28 -7.71 7.78 -4.61
C PHE A 28 -8.65 6.91 -3.77
N THR A 29 -8.53 5.60 -3.97
CA THR A 29 -9.09 4.59 -3.05
C THR A 29 -8.40 4.66 -1.69
N TYR A 30 -9.00 4.05 -0.66
CA TYR A 30 -8.41 4.05 0.69
C TYR A 30 -7.03 3.39 0.66
N PHE A 31 -6.94 2.24 -0.01
CA PHE A 31 -5.67 1.56 -0.23
C PHE A 31 -4.67 2.40 -1.02
N GLY A 32 -5.11 3.04 -2.11
CA GLY A 32 -4.24 3.85 -2.96
C GLY A 32 -3.60 5.01 -2.18
N ARG A 33 -4.41 5.71 -1.37
CA ARG A 33 -3.93 6.80 -0.51
C ARG A 33 -2.99 6.29 0.58
N ALA A 34 -3.42 5.30 1.35
CA ALA A 34 -2.64 4.79 2.48
C ALA A 34 -1.29 4.19 2.04
N TYR A 35 -1.28 3.38 0.96
CA TYR A 35 -0.06 2.70 0.53
C TYR A 35 0.90 3.60 -0.25
N PHE A 36 0.42 4.31 -1.28
CA PHE A 36 1.31 5.06 -2.18
C PHE A 36 1.60 6.48 -1.70
N ILE A 37 0.60 7.18 -1.15
CA ILE A 37 0.74 8.59 -0.79
C ILE A 37 1.28 8.76 0.62
N HIS A 38 0.84 7.92 1.56
CA HIS A 38 1.27 8.01 2.95
C HIS A 38 2.43 7.07 3.26
N ALA A 39 2.24 5.76 3.15
CA ALA A 39 3.20 4.79 3.68
C ALA A 39 4.52 4.75 2.90
N LEU A 40 4.48 4.61 1.56
CA LEU A 40 5.71 4.61 0.73
C LEU A 40 6.45 5.96 0.70
N ASN A 41 5.76 7.03 1.08
CA ASN A 41 6.35 8.36 1.20
C ASN A 41 7.09 8.54 2.54
N GLN A 42 6.82 7.66 3.51
CA GLN A 42 7.46 7.64 4.84
C GLN A 42 8.53 6.56 4.96
N VAL A 43 8.35 5.41 4.30
CA VAL A 43 9.27 4.27 4.40
C VAL A 43 9.66 3.73 3.02
N GLY A 44 10.94 3.35 2.86
CA GLY A 44 11.48 2.78 1.62
C GLY A 44 11.28 1.27 1.44
N ASP A 45 10.58 0.60 2.38
CA ASP A 45 10.32 -0.83 2.33
C ASP A 45 8.85 -1.12 1.99
N LEU A 46 8.61 -1.91 0.94
CA LEU A 46 7.28 -2.25 0.45
C LEU A 46 6.44 -3.02 1.49
N GLN A 47 7.08 -3.91 2.27
CA GLN A 47 6.37 -4.71 3.28
C GLN A 47 6.00 -3.88 4.52
N SER A 48 6.90 -3.02 4.97
CA SER A 48 6.65 -2.06 6.05
C SER A 48 5.60 -1.03 5.63
N ALA A 49 5.65 -0.53 4.39
CA ALA A 49 4.62 0.34 3.85
C ALA A 49 3.24 -0.33 3.85
N PHE A 50 3.19 -1.64 3.52
CA PHE A 50 1.94 -2.39 3.56
C PHE A 50 1.36 -2.48 4.98
N LYS A 51 2.20 -2.71 6.00
CA LYS A 51 1.76 -2.75 7.40
C LYS A 51 1.16 -1.41 7.83
N LEU A 52 1.86 -0.31 7.57
CA LEU A 52 1.37 1.04 7.86
C LEU A 52 0.05 1.33 7.15
N ALA A 53 -0.03 0.98 5.86
CA ALA A 53 -1.24 1.18 5.08
C ALA A 53 -2.42 0.34 5.61
N ALA A 54 -2.18 -0.92 5.99
CA ALA A 54 -3.21 -1.78 6.54
C ALA A 54 -3.76 -1.26 7.89
N GLU A 55 -2.89 -0.70 8.74
CA GLU A 55 -3.27 -0.05 9.99
C GLU A 55 -4.13 1.19 9.73
N GLU A 56 -3.69 2.08 8.83
CA GLU A 56 -4.45 3.30 8.46
C GLU A 56 -5.83 2.97 7.86
N ILE A 57 -5.88 1.97 6.97
CA ILE A 57 -7.14 1.52 6.36
C ILE A 57 -8.07 0.95 7.43
N ALA A 58 -7.56 0.13 8.35
CA ALA A 58 -8.38 -0.47 9.41
C ALA A 58 -8.95 0.57 10.37
N GLU A 59 -8.16 1.59 10.74
CA GLU A 59 -8.62 2.71 11.57
C GLU A 59 -9.75 3.47 10.87
N ARG A 60 -9.51 3.91 9.63
CA ARG A 60 -10.51 4.64 8.85
C ARG A 60 -11.79 3.84 8.63
N GLU A 61 -11.67 2.56 8.28
CA GLU A 61 -12.83 1.71 8.06
C GLU A 61 -13.64 1.51 9.35
N ALA A 62 -12.98 1.42 10.50
CA ALA A 62 -13.66 1.35 11.80
C ALA A 62 -14.40 2.66 12.13
N GLU A 63 -13.78 3.82 11.88
CA GLU A 63 -14.41 5.14 12.07
C GLU A 63 -15.65 5.32 11.19
N GLU A 64 -15.61 4.79 9.97
CA GLU A 64 -16.73 4.83 9.02
C GLU A 64 -17.73 3.66 9.19
N GLU A 65 -17.58 2.84 10.23
CA GLU A 65 -18.41 1.66 10.52
C GLU A 65 -18.51 0.68 9.34
N ARG A 66 -17.43 0.57 8.56
CA ARG A 66 -17.33 -0.35 7.42
C ARG A 66 -16.93 -1.74 7.88
N LEU A 67 -17.35 -2.73 7.10
CA LEU A 67 -16.80 -4.07 7.21
C LEU A 67 -15.37 -4.06 6.70
N ALA A 68 -14.41 -4.37 7.58
CA ALA A 68 -12.99 -4.29 7.27
C ALA A 68 -12.62 -5.01 5.97
N SER A 69 -11.89 -4.32 5.09
CA SER A 69 -11.46 -4.84 3.79
C SER A 69 -10.38 -5.92 3.93
N GLU A 70 -9.60 -5.87 5.01
CA GLU A 70 -8.50 -6.79 5.31
C GLU A 70 -7.51 -6.91 4.13
N PRO A 71 -6.75 -5.85 3.77
CA PRO A 71 -5.74 -5.91 2.70
C PRO A 71 -4.79 -7.10 2.90
N GLN A 72 -4.30 -7.71 1.80
CA GLN A 72 -3.44 -8.90 1.87
C GLN A 72 -2.11 -8.66 1.17
N ILE A 73 -1.06 -9.32 1.68
CA ILE A 73 0.27 -9.35 1.05
C ILE A 73 0.76 -10.80 0.93
N ARG A 74 1.35 -11.12 -0.22
CA ARG A 74 2.02 -12.39 -0.49
C ARG A 74 3.41 -12.09 -1.06
N VAL A 75 4.43 -12.60 -0.39
CA VAL A 75 5.84 -12.37 -0.74
C VAL A 75 6.47 -13.70 -1.12
N GLY A 76 6.91 -13.83 -2.37
CA GLY A 76 7.71 -14.97 -2.80
C GLY A 76 9.16 -14.91 -2.28
N ALA A 77 9.77 -16.07 -2.02
CA ALA A 77 11.12 -16.13 -1.45
C ALA A 77 12.21 -15.50 -2.34
N GLU A 78 12.13 -15.69 -3.66
CA GLU A 78 13.12 -15.12 -4.61
C GLU A 78 12.95 -13.60 -4.76
N ILE A 79 11.70 -13.10 -4.77
CA ILE A 79 11.48 -11.65 -4.84
C ILE A 79 11.89 -10.94 -3.54
N SER A 80 11.72 -11.58 -2.37
CA SER A 80 12.13 -10.99 -1.08
C SER A 80 13.61 -10.66 -1.09
N ALA A 81 14.45 -11.64 -1.44
CA ALA A 81 15.90 -11.44 -1.53
C ALA A 81 16.27 -10.35 -2.55
N ARG A 82 15.55 -10.27 -3.68
CA ARG A 82 15.79 -9.26 -4.71
C ARG A 82 15.42 -7.86 -4.25
N LEU A 83 14.34 -7.71 -3.49
CA LEU A 83 13.88 -6.45 -2.92
C LEU A 83 14.80 -5.98 -1.79
N GLU A 84 15.21 -6.88 -0.90
CA GLU A 84 16.19 -6.57 0.17
C GLU A 84 17.51 -6.05 -0.40
N ALA A 85 18.02 -6.69 -1.45
CA ALA A 85 19.23 -6.23 -2.14
C ALA A 85 19.05 -4.86 -2.82
N TRP A 86 17.84 -4.58 -3.36
CA TRP A 86 17.53 -3.28 -3.95
C TRP A 86 17.45 -2.18 -2.88
N GLN A 87 16.81 -2.46 -1.74
CA GLN A 87 16.62 -1.53 -0.63
C GLN A 87 17.95 -1.07 0.00
N GLN A 88 18.97 -1.93 0.03
CA GLN A 88 20.30 -1.57 0.53
C GLN A 88 20.98 -0.43 -0.25
N GLY A 89 20.62 -0.26 -1.53
CA GLY A 89 21.12 0.82 -2.38
C GLY A 89 20.09 1.90 -2.68
N PHE A 90 18.91 1.85 -2.04
CA PHE A 90 17.83 2.79 -2.28
C PHE A 90 17.89 3.93 -1.26
N GLU A 91 17.93 5.16 -1.75
CA GLU A 91 17.79 6.36 -0.92
C GLU A 91 16.37 6.90 -1.09
N LEU A 92 15.62 7.00 0.01
CA LEU A 92 14.28 7.57 -0.01
C LEU A 92 14.40 9.08 -0.28
N GLY A 93 13.61 9.56 -1.24
CA GLY A 93 13.50 11.00 -1.52
C GLY A 93 12.86 11.76 -0.36
N PRO A 94 12.80 13.11 -0.44
CA PRO A 94 12.04 13.90 0.52
C PRO A 94 10.55 13.51 0.48
N VAL A 95 9.89 13.63 1.64
CA VAL A 95 8.43 13.47 1.73
C VAL A 95 7.76 14.46 0.79
N LEU A 96 6.87 13.97 -0.06
CA LEU A 96 6.07 14.78 -0.97
C LEU A 96 4.71 15.10 -0.34
N GLU A 97 4.38 16.38 -0.19
CA GLU A 97 3.05 16.78 0.27
C GLU A 97 1.98 16.47 -0.81
N TRP A 98 0.83 15.95 -0.37
CA TRP A 98 -0.32 15.68 -1.23
C TRP A 98 -1.45 16.70 -0.96
N PRO A 99 -2.11 17.26 -2.00
CA PRO A 99 -1.94 16.99 -3.42
C PRO A 99 -0.59 17.49 -3.94
N LEU A 100 0.05 16.71 -4.81
CA LEU A 100 1.31 17.12 -5.43
C LEU A 100 1.06 18.45 -6.13
N ALA A 101 1.80 19.50 -5.74
CA ALA A 101 1.77 20.77 -6.46
C ALA A 101 1.96 20.49 -7.96
N GLU A 102 1.16 21.13 -8.81
CA GLU A 102 1.28 20.98 -10.26
C GLU A 102 2.74 21.24 -10.65
N ARG A 103 3.38 20.23 -11.27
CA ARG A 103 4.72 20.43 -11.84
C ARG A 103 4.56 21.45 -12.97
N PRO A 104 5.36 22.53 -13.00
CA PRO A 104 5.30 23.52 -14.07
C PRO A 104 5.58 22.91 -15.44
#